data_AF-A0A1H9WPS8-F1
#
_entry.id   AF-A0A1H9WPS8-F1
#
_cell.length_a   1.000
_cell.length_b   1.000
_cell.length_c   1.000
_cell.angle_alpha   90.00
_cell.angle_beta   90.00
_cell.angle_gamma   90.00
#
_symmetry.space_group_name_H-M   'P 1'
#
loop_
_entity.id
_entity.type
_entity.pdbx_description
1 polymer ?
#
loop_
_entity_poly.entity_id
_entity_poly.type
_entity_poly.pdbx_seq_one_letter_code
_entity_poly.pdbx_strand_id
1 'polypeptide(L)'
;MDSSGIAALGGLLILGGFIVALALMAFVVWAFVDVLRRPRQQWAVAGQQQALWLVALAVGTVMGVGAVAALVYVLIPLPRLREAGRATQLA
;
A
#
# COMPACT_ATOMS: atom_id res chain seq x y z
N MET A 1 7.85 -15.49 -37.41
CA MET A 1 6.85 -14.83 -36.56
C MET A 1 6.22 -13.74 -37.39
N ASP A 2 4.96 -13.90 -37.76
CA ASP A 2 4.21 -12.91 -38.53
C ASP A 2 3.77 -11.75 -37.62
N SER A 3 3.41 -10.61 -38.23
CA SER A 3 3.05 -9.39 -37.50
C SER A 3 1.87 -9.59 -36.53
N SER A 4 1.02 -10.59 -36.78
CA SER A 4 -0.10 -10.96 -35.90
C SER A 4 0.36 -11.48 -34.54
N GLY A 5 1.42 -12.29 -34.49
CA GLY A 5 1.99 -12.81 -33.24
C GLY A 5 2.64 -11.73 -32.37
N ILE A 6 3.33 -10.77 -32.99
CA ILE A 6 3.91 -9.61 -32.29
C ILE A 6 2.80 -8.71 -31.73
N ALA A 7 1.74 -8.48 -32.51
CA ALA A 7 0.59 -7.67 -32.06
C ALA A 7 -0.15 -8.31 -30.88
N ALA A 8 -0.35 -9.63 -30.91
CA ALA A 8 -0.98 -10.37 -29.81
C ALA A 8 -0.17 -10.30 -28.50
N LEU A 9 1.16 -10.49 -28.58
CA LEU A 9 2.05 -10.33 -27.43
C LEU A 9 2.04 -8.90 -26.90
N GLY A 10 2.08 -7.90 -27.78
CA GLY A 10 1.97 -6.49 -27.39
C GLY A 10 0.67 -6.19 -26.66
N GLY A 11 -0.46 -6.68 -27.17
CA GLY A 11 -1.77 -6.55 -26.53
C GLY A 11 -1.81 -7.19 -25.14
N LEU A 12 -1.26 -8.40 -24.98
CA LEU A 12 -1.19 -9.09 -23.69
C LEU A 12 -0.34 -8.30 -22.68
N LEU A 13 0.81 -7.78 -23.09
CA LEU A 13 1.69 -7.00 -22.22
C LEU A 13 1.04 -5.69 -21.78
N ILE A 14 0.33 -4.99 -22.67
CA ILE A 14 -0.39 -3.76 -22.34
C ILE A 14 -1.52 -4.05 -21.36
N LEU A 15 -2.35 -5.06 -21.64
CA LEU A 15 -3.48 -5.40 -20.78
C LEU A 15 -2.99 -5.90 -19.41
N GLY A 16 -1.99 -6.78 -19.40
CA GLY A 16 -1.37 -7.29 -18.16
C GLY A 16 -0.73 -6.16 -17.35
N GLY A 17 0.04 -5.29 -18.00
CA GLY A 17 0.64 -4.12 -17.37
C GLY A 17 -0.41 -3.16 -16.78
N PHE A 18 -1.51 -2.93 -17.49
CA PHE A 18 -2.62 -2.12 -17.01
C PHE A 18 -3.29 -2.71 -15.76
N ILE A 19 -3.55 -4.02 -15.76
CA ILE A 19 -4.12 -4.72 -14.60
C ILE A 19 -3.19 -4.62 -13.39
N VAL A 20 -1.88 -4.84 -13.59
CA VAL A 20 -0.88 -4.72 -12.52
C VAL A 20 -0.84 -3.29 -11.98
N ALA A 21 -0.85 -2.28 -12.84
CA ALA A 21 -0.85 -0.88 -12.43
C ALA A 21 -2.10 -0.54 -11.58
N LEU A 22 -3.29 -1.02 -11.98
CA LEU A 22 -4.52 -0.85 -11.21
C LEU A 22 -4.44 -1.55 -9.85
N ALA A 23 -3.90 -2.77 -9.81
CA ALA A 23 -3.76 -3.52 -8.56
C ALA A 23 -2.81 -2.81 -7.58
N LEU A 24 -1.67 -2.28 -8.07
CA LEU A 24 -0.74 -1.50 -7.27
C LEU A 24 -1.39 -0.21 -6.77
N MET A 25 -2.15 0.49 -7.60
CA MET A 25 -2.86 1.69 -7.19
C MET A 25 -3.91 1.38 -6.10
N ALA A 26 -4.71 0.33 -6.30
CA ALA A 26 -5.69 -0.13 -5.31
C ALA A 26 -5.02 -0.50 -3.98
N PHE A 27 -3.86 -1.15 -4.02
CA PHE A 27 -3.07 -1.50 -2.84
C PHE A 27 -2.60 -0.27 -2.06
N VAL A 28 -2.12 0.77 -2.76
CA VAL A 28 -1.71 2.03 -2.12
C VAL A 28 -2.89 2.76 -1.50
N VAL A 29 -4.03 2.85 -2.21
CA VAL A 29 -5.26 3.46 -1.70
C VAL A 29 -5.75 2.72 -0.46
N TRP A 30 -5.74 1.40 -0.49
CA TRP A 30 -6.08 0.58 0.67
C TRP A 30 -5.19 0.89 1.87
N ALA A 31 -3.86 0.94 1.68
CA ALA A 31 -2.93 1.25 2.75
C ALA A 31 -3.20 2.65 3.34
N PHE A 32 -3.47 3.64 2.48
CA PHE A 32 -3.82 5.00 2.92
C PHE A 32 -5.09 5.03 3.77
N VAL A 33 -6.14 4.33 3.32
CA VAL A 33 -7.41 4.23 4.04
C VAL A 33 -7.23 3.47 5.37
N ASP A 34 -6.45 2.39 5.41
CA ASP A 34 -6.15 1.66 6.65
C ASP A 34 -5.43 2.56 7.66
N VAL A 35 -4.48 3.38 7.20
CA VAL A 35 -3.77 4.34 8.05
C VAL A 35 -4.73 5.35 8.67
N LEU A 36 -5.68 5.89 7.90
CA LEU A 36 -6.66 6.86 8.38
C LEU A 36 -7.70 6.27 9.33
N ARG A 37 -8.10 5.02 9.12
CA ARG A 37 -9.12 4.35 9.94
C ARG A 37 -8.63 3.99 11.34
N ARG A 38 -7.32 3.89 11.56
CA ARG A 38 -6.74 3.49 12.85
C ARG A 38 -6.71 4.66 13.85
N PRO A 39 -7.22 4.49 15.08
CA PRO A 39 -7.20 5.53 16.11
C PRO A 39 -5.79 5.97 16.49
N ARG A 40 -5.58 7.27 16.75
CA ARG A 40 -4.27 7.85 17.12
C ARG A 40 -3.62 7.17 18.34
N GLN A 41 -4.42 6.71 19.31
CA GLN A 41 -3.91 5.96 20.46
C GLN A 41 -3.22 4.66 20.05
N GLN A 42 -3.75 3.94 19.06
CA GLN A 42 -3.16 2.69 18.57
C GLN A 42 -1.77 2.92 17.96
N TRP A 43 -1.57 4.06 17.30
CA TRP A 43 -0.28 4.48 16.75
C TRP A 43 0.74 4.80 17.84
N ALA A 44 0.32 5.54 18.87
CA ALA A 44 1.17 5.88 20.01
C ALA A 44 1.65 4.62 20.76
N VAL A 45 0.74 3.66 21.03
CA VAL A 45 1.08 2.39 21.66
C VAL A 45 2.03 1.56 20.78
N ALA A 46 1.86 1.60 19.46
CA ALA A 46 2.74 0.91 18.52
C ALA A 46 4.12 1.60 18.33
N GLY A 47 4.37 2.75 18.99
CA GLY A 47 5.61 3.51 18.83
C GLY A 47 5.79 4.09 17.42
N GLN A 48 4.70 4.37 16.72
CA GLN A 48 4.69 4.85 15.34
C GLN A 48 3.88 6.15 15.22
N GLN A 49 4.20 6.98 14.23
CA GLN A 49 3.48 8.24 13.99
C GLN A 49 2.57 8.11 12.76
N GLN A 50 1.25 8.23 12.95
CA GLN A 50 0.27 8.16 11.86
C GLN A 50 0.58 9.17 10.74
N ALA A 51 0.93 10.41 11.11
CA ALA A 51 1.23 11.48 10.17
C ALA A 51 2.43 11.16 9.26
N LEU A 52 3.48 10.56 9.83
CA LEU A 52 4.66 10.15 9.07
C LEU A 52 4.29 9.15 7.96
N TRP A 53 3.45 8.17 8.28
CA TRP A 53 3.03 7.14 7.33
C TRP A 53 2.06 7.68 6.27
N LEU A 54 1.19 8.63 6.63
CA LEU A 54 0.37 9.33 5.63
C LEU A 54 1.22 10.12 4.65
N VAL A 55 2.22 10.87 5.14
CA VAL A 55 3.13 11.65 4.29
C VAL A 55 3.96 10.72 3.42
N ALA A 56 4.51 9.63 3.98
CA ALA A 56 5.30 8.67 3.24
C ALA A 56 4.50 8.01 2.10
N LEU A 57 3.23 7.63 2.36
CA LEU A 57 2.35 7.10 1.32
C LEU A 57 2.00 8.15 0.27
N ALA A 58 1.63 9.37 0.68
CA ALA A 58 1.25 10.44 -0.24
C ALA A 58 2.43 10.83 -1.16
N VAL A 59 3.58 11.13 -0.58
CA VAL A 59 4.79 11.52 -1.32
C VAL A 59 5.30 10.35 -2.16
N GLY A 60 5.32 9.13 -1.60
CA GLY A 60 5.71 7.94 -2.34
C GLY A 60 4.85 7.73 -3.58
N THR A 61 3.53 7.92 -3.47
CA THR A 61 2.60 7.78 -4.60
C THR A 61 2.89 8.79 -5.70
N VAL A 62 3.08 10.07 -5.36
CA VAL A 62 3.43 11.13 -6.32
C VAL A 62 4.76 10.85 -7.02
N MET A 63 5.72 10.28 -6.30
CA MET A 63 7.04 9.89 -6.82
C MET A 63 7.05 8.55 -7.57
N GLY A 64 5.90 7.87 -7.72
CA GLY A 64 5.81 6.57 -8.39
C GLY A 64 6.30 5.37 -7.56
N VAL A 65 6.67 5.58 -6.29
CA VAL A 65 7.15 4.54 -5.36
C VAL A 65 6.12 4.21 -4.25
N GLY A 66 4.87 4.65 -4.42
CA GLY A 66 3.81 4.49 -3.41
C GLY A 66 3.55 3.03 -3.05
N ALA A 67 3.65 2.12 -4.02
CA ALA A 67 3.50 0.68 -3.76
C ALA A 67 4.59 0.13 -2.83
N VAL A 68 5.81 0.66 -2.92
CA VAL A 68 6.91 0.28 -2.01
C VAL A 68 6.64 0.83 -0.61
N ALA A 69 6.18 2.07 -0.49
CA ALA A 69 5.78 2.63 0.80
C ALA A 69 4.62 1.84 1.44
N ALA A 70 3.63 1.42 0.65
CA ALA A 70 2.53 0.57 1.09
C ALA A 70 3.01 -0.82 1.51
N LEU A 71 3.97 -1.41 0.79
CA LEU A 71 4.59 -2.68 1.19
C LEU A 71 5.31 -2.55 2.52
N VAL A 72 6.11 -1.50 2.70
CA VAL A 72 6.83 -1.20 3.94
C VAL A 72 5.84 -0.97 5.10
N TYR A 73 4.70 -0.32 4.83
CA TYR A 73 3.59 -0.16 5.79
C TYR A 73 3.03 -1.52 6.26
N VAL A 74 2.80 -2.44 5.32
CA VAL A 74 2.27 -3.78 5.63
C VAL A 74 3.26 -4.62 6.42
N LEU A 75 4.55 -4.48 6.16
CA LEU A 75 5.57 -5.31 6.80
C LEU A 75 5.96 -4.81 8.20
N ILE A 76 5.92 -3.49 8.45
CA ILE A 76 6.52 -2.90 9.66
C ILE A 76 5.44 -2.32 10.60
N PRO A 77 4.69 -1.26 10.24
CA PRO A 77 3.61 -0.72 11.08
C PRO A 77 2.45 -1.67 11.31
N LEU A 78 1.95 -2.33 10.27
CA LEU A 78 0.68 -3.05 10.35
C LEU A 78 0.69 -4.18 11.40
N PRO A 79 1.74 -5.00 11.54
CA PRO A 79 1.83 -5.98 12.62
C PRO A 79 1.81 -5.34 14.01
N ARG A 80 2.61 -4.27 14.20
CA ARG A 80 2.69 -3.55 15.48
C ARG A 80 1.37 -2.87 15.86
N LEU A 81 0.66 -2.31 14.88
CA LEU A 81 -0.66 -1.71 15.09
C LEU A 81 -1.68 -2.78 15.48
N ARG A 82 -1.63 -3.98 14.88
CA ARG A 82 -2.49 -5.10 15.26
C ARG A 82 -2.19 -5.62 16.67
N GLU A 83 -0.92 -5.64 17.08
CA GLU A 83 -0.52 -5.96 18.45
C GLU A 83 -1.02 -4.92 19.45
N ALA A 84 -0.79 -3.63 19.16
CA ALA A 84 -1.26 -2.52 19.98
C ALA A 84 -2.79 -2.53 20.16
N GLY A 85 -3.55 -2.81 19.09
CA GLY A 85 -5.00 -2.89 19.16
C GLY A 85 -5.51 -4.02 20.07
N ARG A 86 -4.80 -5.16 20.10
CA ARG A 86 -5.13 -6.27 21.01
C ARG A 86 -4.84 -5.91 22.46
N ALA A 87 -3.71 -5.24 22.72
CA ALA A 87 -3.37 -4.79 24.07
C ALA A 87 -4.39 -3.79 24.64
N THR A 88 -4.94 -2.90 23.81
CA THR A 88 -5.98 -1.95 24.24
C THR A 88 -7.35 -2.60 24.50
N GLN A 89 -7.63 -3.79 23.96
CA GLN A 89 -8.89 -4.51 24.22
C GLN A 89 -8.87 -5.36 25.50
N LEU A 90 -7.69 -5.62 26.06
CA LEU A 90 -7.49 -6.46 27.25
C LEU A 90 -7.22 -5.64 28.53
N ALA A 91 -7.11 -4.32 28.40
CA ALA A 91 -6.89 -3.37 29.49
C ALA A 91 -8.19 -2.62 29.82
#